data_AF-A0A421J5S4-F1
#
_entry.id   AF-A0A421J5S4-F1
#
_cell.length_a   1.000
_cell.length_b   1.000
_cell.length_c   1.000
_cell.angle_alpha   90.00
_cell.angle_beta   90.00
_cell.angle_gamma   90.00
#
_symmetry.space_group_name_H-M   'P 1'
#
loop_
_entity.id
_entity.type
_entity.pdbx_description
1 polymer ?
#
loop_
_entity_poly.entity_id
_entity_poly.type
_entity_poly.pdbx_seq_one_letter_code
_entity_poly.pdbx_strand_id
1 'polypeptide(L)'
;MSRYSKFIGGITRTQLETTKFGFYLLTPICIMYWAGLDSDRKFNMPGFWPDPATLNQVPKEPHEIKAEVARIRRARAEKRQRLEAKARELGLVEDEDEEDKS
;
A
#
# COMPACT_ATOMS: atom_id res chain seq x y z
N MET A 1 -1.00 53.09 -19.85
CA MET A 1 -1.92 52.99 -18.69
C MET A 1 -3.42 53.15 -19.01
N SER A 2 -3.85 54.09 -19.86
CA SER A 2 -5.28 54.50 -19.99
C SER A 2 -6.29 53.42 -20.46
N ARG A 3 -5.86 52.41 -21.24
CA ARG A 3 -6.77 51.36 -21.72
C ARG A 3 -7.26 50.41 -20.62
N TYR A 4 -6.43 50.15 -19.61
CA TYR A 4 -6.78 49.22 -18.52
C TYR A 4 -7.74 49.84 -17.50
N SER A 5 -7.65 51.16 -17.23
CA SER A 5 -8.56 51.81 -16.29
C SER A 5 -10.00 51.90 -16.82
N LYS A 6 -10.18 52.12 -18.14
CA LYS A 6 -11.50 52.07 -18.78
C LYS A 6 -12.12 50.67 -18.76
N PHE A 7 -11.30 49.62 -18.81
CA PHE A 7 -11.77 48.23 -18.81
C PHE A 7 -12.19 47.77 -17.40
N ILE A 8 -11.46 48.18 -16.36
CA ILE A 8 -11.76 47.84 -14.97
C ILE A 8 -12.92 48.67 -14.41
N GLY A 9 -13.07 49.93 -14.86
CA GLY A 9 -14.13 50.83 -14.37
C GLY A 9 -15.57 50.44 -14.79
N GLY A 10 -15.74 49.52 -15.76
CA GLY A 10 -17.05 49.05 -16.22
C GLY A 10 -17.53 47.75 -15.59
N ILE A 11 -16.75 47.15 -14.69
CA ILE A 11 -17.07 45.84 -14.11
C ILE A 11 -18.08 46.03 -12.97
N THR A 12 -19.23 45.37 -13.07
CA THR A 12 -20.26 45.43 -12.04
C THR A 12 -19.96 44.48 -10.87
N ARG A 13 -20.50 44.78 -9.69
CA ARG A 13 -20.36 43.94 -8.49
C ARG A 13 -20.79 42.49 -8.76
N THR A 14 -21.89 42.30 -9.49
CA THR A 14 -22.40 40.98 -9.86
C THR A 14 -21.42 40.21 -10.75
N GLN A 15 -20.76 40.86 -11.71
CA GLN A 15 -19.75 40.22 -12.55
C GLN A 15 -18.55 39.72 -11.73
N LEU A 16 -18.13 40.48 -10.71
CA LEU A 16 -17.07 40.06 -9.79
C LEU A 16 -17.50 38.87 -8.92
N GLU A 17 -18.74 38.89 -8.41
CA GLU A 17 -19.28 37.78 -7.61
C GLU A 17 -19.43 36.49 -8.44
N THR A 18 -19.91 36.58 -9.67
CA THR A 18 -20.00 35.43 -10.58
C THR A 18 -18.62 34.89 -10.95
N THR A 19 -17.65 35.76 -11.19
CA THR A 19 -16.26 35.34 -11.49
C THR A 19 -15.63 34.65 -10.27
N LYS A 20 -15.82 35.21 -9.07
CA LYS A 20 -15.35 34.60 -7.81
C LYS A 20 -15.97 33.23 -7.59
N PHE A 21 -17.28 33.10 -7.81
CA PHE A 21 -17.99 31.83 -7.72
C PHE A 21 -17.45 30.81 -8.72
N GLY A 22 -17.31 31.19 -9.99
CA GLY A 22 -16.75 30.33 -11.03
C GLY A 22 -15.31 29.90 -10.72
N PHE A 23 -14.48 30.80 -10.21
CA PHE A 23 -13.12 30.48 -9.78
C PHE A 23 -13.11 29.47 -8.63
N TYR A 24 -13.92 29.67 -7.58
CA TYR A 24 -13.98 28.73 -6.46
C TYR A 24 -14.53 27.36 -6.84
N LEU A 25 -15.45 27.30 -7.80
CA LEU A 25 -15.98 26.03 -8.31
C LEU A 25 -14.96 25.30 -9.20
N LEU A 26 -14.37 26.01 -10.17
CA LEU A 26 -13.52 25.40 -11.20
C LEU A 26 -12.10 25.12 -10.70
N THR A 27 -11.56 25.94 -9.79
CA THR A 27 -10.18 25.77 -9.29
C THR A 27 -9.92 24.37 -8.72
N PRO A 28 -10.71 23.84 -7.75
CA PRO A 28 -10.46 22.51 -7.21
C PRO A 28 -10.65 21.41 -8.27
N ILE A 29 -11.63 21.55 -9.18
CA ILE A 29 -11.87 20.58 -10.26
C ILE A 29 -10.67 20.52 -11.20
N CYS A 30 -10.13 21.67 -11.60
CA CYS A 30 -8.94 21.76 -12.44
C CYS A 30 -7.70 21.19 -11.74
N ILE A 31 -7.51 21.47 -10.45
CA ILE A 31 -6.40 20.90 -9.66
C ILE A 31 -6.53 19.38 -9.59
N MET A 32 -7.73 18.85 -9.32
CA MET A 32 -7.97 17.39 -9.31
C MET A 32 -7.80 16.77 -10.68
N TYR A 33 -8.20 17.43 -11.77
CA TYR A 33 -7.98 16.92 -13.12
C TYR A 33 -6.49 16.91 -13.48
N TRP A 34 -5.77 17.97 -13.11
CA TRP A 34 -4.34 18.05 -13.35
C TRP A 34 -3.56 17.06 -12.48
N ALA A 35 -3.78 17.04 -11.16
CA ALA A 35 -3.06 16.15 -10.26
C ALA A 35 -3.51 14.69 -10.41
N GLY A 36 -4.81 14.45 -10.52
CA GLY A 36 -5.44 13.13 -10.41
C GLY A 36 -5.15 12.20 -11.58
N LEU A 37 -5.18 12.68 -12.83
CA LEU A 37 -5.05 11.82 -14.01
C LEU A 37 -3.73 11.05 -14.09
N ASP A 38 -2.63 11.64 -13.61
CA ASP A 38 -1.29 11.05 -13.64
C ASP A 38 -0.60 11.25 -12.29
N SER A 39 -1.31 10.95 -11.19
CA SER A 39 -0.77 11.12 -9.83
C SER A 39 0.51 10.32 -9.63
N ASP A 40 0.54 9.08 -10.13
CA ASP A 40 1.73 8.23 -10.03
C ASP A 40 2.91 8.87 -10.76
N ARG A 41 2.78 9.27 -12.03
CA ARG A 41 3.90 9.88 -12.76
C ARG A 41 4.38 11.21 -12.15
N LYS A 42 3.49 11.99 -11.55
CA LYS A 42 3.79 13.34 -11.03
C LYS A 42 4.35 13.33 -9.61
N PHE A 43 3.95 12.36 -8.79
CA PHE A 43 4.32 12.28 -7.38
C PHE A 43 5.16 11.03 -7.03
N ASN A 44 5.45 10.15 -7.99
CA ASN A 44 6.33 9.01 -7.76
C ASN A 44 7.77 9.50 -7.54
N MET A 45 8.35 9.08 -6.41
CA MET A 45 9.72 9.37 -6.08
C MET A 45 10.65 8.30 -6.68
N PRO A 46 11.70 8.68 -7.43
CA PRO A 46 12.63 7.71 -7.99
C PRO A 46 13.31 6.92 -6.87
N GLY A 47 13.15 5.60 -6.88
CA GLY A 47 13.73 4.69 -5.89
C GLY A 47 12.97 4.59 -4.55
N PHE A 48 11.73 5.07 -4.47
CA PHE A 48 10.90 4.87 -3.27
C PHE A 48 10.56 3.40 -3.04
N TRP A 49 10.22 2.67 -4.11
CA TRP A 49 9.97 1.24 -4.04
C TRP A 49 11.27 0.46 -4.28
N PRO A 50 11.53 -0.61 -3.50
CA PRO A 50 12.58 -1.57 -3.83
C PRO A 50 12.36 -2.11 -5.24
N ASP A 51 13.43 -2.36 -5.98
CA ASP A 51 13.33 -2.95 -7.31
C ASP A 51 12.48 -4.24 -7.22
N PRO A 52 11.41 -4.40 -8.03
CA PRO A 52 10.62 -5.61 -8.02
C PRO A 52 11.48 -6.87 -8.20
N ALA A 53 12.63 -6.79 -8.89
CA ALA A 53 13.57 -7.92 -9.01
C ALA A 53 14.19 -8.35 -7.66
N THR A 54 14.38 -7.42 -6.71
CA THR A 54 14.86 -7.72 -5.35
C THR A 54 13.78 -8.24 -4.40
N LEU A 55 12.50 -8.17 -4.77
CA LEU A 55 11.42 -8.69 -3.94
C LEU A 55 11.27 -10.20 -4.11
N ASN A 56 10.75 -10.86 -3.08
CA ASN A 56 10.37 -12.28 -3.17
C ASN A 56 9.30 -12.43 -4.26
N GLN A 57 9.70 -13.02 -5.38
CA GLN A 57 8.78 -13.29 -6.48
C GLN A 57 7.84 -14.43 -6.08
N VAL A 58 6.55 -14.19 -6.17
CA VAL A 58 5.55 -15.25 -5.97
C VAL A 58 5.64 -16.21 -7.15
N PRO A 59 5.85 -17.52 -6.94
CA PRO A 59 5.86 -18.49 -8.02
C PRO A 59 4.52 -18.46 -8.76
N LYS A 60 4.56 -18.30 -10.08
CA LYS A 60 3.36 -18.14 -10.92
C LYS A 60 2.90 -19.46 -11.53
N GLU A 61 3.82 -20.39 -11.70
CA GLU A 61 3.54 -21.67 -12.34
C GLU A 61 3.04 -22.73 -11.35
N PRO A 62 2.04 -23.57 -11.71
CA PRO A 62 1.46 -24.55 -10.79
C PRO A 62 2.46 -25.56 -10.20
N HIS A 63 3.53 -25.88 -10.94
CA HIS A 63 4.55 -26.83 -10.49
C HIS A 63 5.52 -26.18 -9.48
N GLU A 64 5.91 -24.92 -9.69
CA GLU A 64 6.72 -24.13 -8.75
C GLU A 64 5.98 -23.93 -7.43
N ILE A 65 4.67 -23.66 -7.48
CA ILE A 65 3.83 -23.51 -6.29
C ILE A 65 3.85 -24.80 -5.45
N LYS A 66 3.71 -25.97 -6.07
CA LYS A 66 3.73 -27.26 -5.36
C LYS A 66 5.08 -27.51 -4.69
N ALA A 67 6.18 -27.18 -5.37
CA ALA A 67 7.53 -27.32 -4.82
C ALA A 67 7.75 -26.39 -3.62
N GLU A 68 7.33 -25.14 -3.73
CA GLU A 68 7.46 -24.15 -2.65
C GLU A 68 6.59 -24.50 -1.44
N VAL A 69 5.36 -24.98 -1.66
CA VAL A 69 4.49 -25.50 -0.60
C VAL A 69 5.12 -26.70 0.11
N ALA A 70 5.73 -27.63 -0.63
CA ALA A 70 6.44 -28.76 -0.04
C ALA A 70 7.64 -28.30 0.81
N ARG A 71 8.41 -27.32 0.33
CA ARG A 71 9.51 -26.69 1.09
C ARG A 71 9.00 -26.08 2.40
N ILE A 72 7.92 -25.31 2.34
CA ILE A 72 7.31 -24.67 3.53
C ILE A 72 6.82 -25.73 4.52
N ARG A 73 6.21 -26.83 4.06
CA ARG A 73 5.74 -27.92 4.96
C ARG A 73 6.90 -28.60 5.68
N ARG A 74 8.02 -28.87 5.00
CA ARG A 74 9.24 -29.44 5.61
C ARG A 74 9.84 -28.49 6.65
N ALA A 75 10.03 -27.23 6.30
CA ALA A 75 10.56 -26.22 7.23
C ALA A 75 9.70 -26.06 8.49
N ARG A 76 8.37 -26.15 8.35
CA ARG A 76 7.44 -26.12 9.49
C ARG A 76 7.58 -27.36 10.38
N ALA A 77 7.74 -28.56 9.80
CA ALA A 77 7.92 -29.79 10.56
C ALA A 77 9.24 -29.76 11.34
N GLU A 78 10.34 -29.34 10.72
CA GLU A 78 11.64 -29.20 11.38
C GLU A 78 11.60 -28.16 12.50
N LYS A 79 10.94 -27.01 12.27
CA LYS A 79 10.76 -26.00 13.30
C LYS A 79 9.97 -26.53 14.49
N ARG A 80 8.92 -27.32 14.24
CA ARG A 80 8.11 -27.96 15.30
C ARG A 80 8.95 -28.93 16.12
N GLN A 81 9.70 -29.82 15.48
CA GLN A 81 10.59 -30.77 16.17
C GLN A 81 11.65 -30.06 17.01
N ARG A 82 12.25 -28.98 16.50
CA ARG A 82 13.22 -28.16 17.26
C ARG A 82 12.58 -27.50 18.48
N LEU A 83 11.34 -27.02 18.35
CA LEU A 83 10.61 -26.41 19.46
C LEU A 83 10.20 -27.45 20.51
N GLU A 84 9.76 -28.64 20.09
CA GLU A 84 9.43 -29.77 20.98
C GLU A 84 10.66 -30.27 21.75
N ALA A 85 11.81 -30.43 21.07
CA ALA A 85 13.07 -30.79 21.72
C ALA A 85 13.49 -29.73 22.74
N LYS A 86 13.39 -28.45 22.38
CA LYS A 86 13.71 -27.34 23.29
C LYS A 86 12.73 -27.24 24.46
N ALA A 87 11.45 -27.53 24.25
CA ALA A 87 10.44 -27.55 25.31
C ALA A 87 10.69 -28.70 26.30
N ARG A 88 11.12 -29.86 25.80
CA ARG A 88 11.53 -31.01 26.62
C ARG A 88 12.79 -30.72 27.43
N GLU A 89 13.78 -30.05 26.85
CA GLU A 89 14.98 -29.61 27.58
C GLU A 89 14.69 -28.57 28.67
N LEU A 90 13.71 -27.67 28.46
CA LEU A 90 13.28 -26.69 29.45
C LEU A 90 12.27 -27.24 30.49
N GLY A 91 11.88 -28.52 30.40
CA GLY A 91 10.95 -29.15 31.35
C GLY A 91 9.54 -28.55 31.33
N LEU A 92 9.12 -27.97 30.22
CA LEU A 92 7.80 -27.32 30.06
C LEU A 92 6.70 -28.27 29.54
N VAL A 93 7.00 -29.55 29.42
CA VAL A 93 6.05 -30.58 28.99
C VAL A 93 5.73 -31.43 30.22
N GLU A 94 4.53 -31.29 30.77
CA GLU A 94 3.99 -32.26 31.74
C GLU A 94 3.74 -33.57 30.97
N ASP A 95 4.30 -34.66 31.47
CA ASP A 95 4.05 -36.01 30.96
C ASP A 95 2.59 -36.37 31.28
N GLU A 96 1.66 -36.16 30.35
CA GLU A 96 0.29 -36.74 30.39
C GLU A 96 0.34 -38.25 30.08
N ASP A 97 1.12 -39.01 30.85
CA ASP A 97 1.30 -40.45 30.71
C ASP A 97 0.94 -41.21 32.01
N GLU A 98 -0.17 -40.87 32.71
CA GLU A 98 -0.79 -41.79 33.68
C GLU A 98 -2.30 -41.56 33.82
N GLU A 99 -3.13 -42.07 32.90
CA GLU A 99 -4.53 -42.42 33.20
C GLU A 99 -5.18 -43.19 32.03
N ASP A 100 -4.68 -44.39 31.69
CA ASP A 100 -5.48 -45.33 30.87
C ASP A 100 -5.02 -46.80 30.98
N LYS A 101 -4.70 -47.26 32.21
CA LYS A 101 -4.63 -48.69 32.56
C LYS A 101 -4.96 -48.91 34.04
N SER A 102 -6.24 -48.93 34.41
CA SER A 102 -6.73 -49.66 35.58
C SER A 102 -8.17 -50.11 35.41
#